data_AF-A0A1F3AKF9-F1
#
_entry.id   AF-A0A1F3AKF9-F1
#
_cell.length_a   1.000
_cell.length_b   1.000
_cell.length_c   1.000
_cell.angle_alpha   90.00
_cell.angle_beta   90.00
_cell.angle_gamma   90.00
#
_symmetry.space_group_name_H-M   'P 1'
#
loop_
_entity.id
_entity.type
_entity.pdbx_description
1 polymer ?
#
loop_
_entity_poly.entity_id
_entity_poly.type
_entity_poly.pdbx_seq_one_letter_code
_entity_poly.pdbx_strand_id
1 'polypeptide(L)'
;MLVPFWFATDAALACACCSNRAARYVEVEKLSESRLGEIERMTFAEEAFVAEGADDHPVEIQNLGTKLPLAVARTQKEIVFSFRDQLGRVAALTLAIPDTISIFEVDPRGDTKNDGLGPSLFKEWQLTANASGTGAFQPLVGASQKVTLILHGHGRGCTEAMDFTDWTLLIRGPAGKLTLYGALTSAFR
;
A
#
# COMPACT_ATOMS: atom_id res chain seq x y z
N MET A 1 30.99 -42.47 18.88
CA MET A 1 31.56 -41.11 19.00
C MET A 1 30.55 -40.17 18.34
N LEU A 2 29.70 -39.51 19.14
CA LEU A 2 28.62 -38.65 18.68
C LEU A 2 29.11 -37.20 18.76
N VAL A 3 29.13 -36.49 17.63
CA VAL A 3 29.47 -35.06 17.57
C VAL A 3 28.18 -34.27 17.81
N PRO A 4 28.09 -33.43 18.86
CA PRO A 4 26.94 -32.55 19.01
C PRO A 4 27.09 -31.40 18.02
N PHE A 5 26.20 -31.35 17.03
CA PHE A 5 25.98 -30.15 16.22
C PHE A 5 25.24 -29.13 17.10
N TRP A 6 25.97 -28.12 17.59
CA TRP A 6 25.36 -26.93 18.16
C TRP A 6 24.79 -26.07 17.02
N PHE A 7 23.46 -26.01 16.94
CA PHE A 7 22.78 -24.93 16.24
C PHE A 7 22.90 -23.67 17.09
N ALA A 8 23.89 -22.83 16.80
CA ALA A 8 23.88 -21.45 17.25
C ALA A 8 22.83 -20.70 16.42
N THR A 9 21.59 -20.62 16.90
CA THR A 9 20.61 -19.70 16.35
C THR A 9 20.98 -18.28 16.76
N ASP A 10 21.65 -17.65 15.82
CA ASP A 10 22.02 -16.25 15.61
C ASP A 10 21.19 -15.18 16.36
N ALA A 11 21.63 -14.81 17.57
CA ALA A 11 21.10 -13.63 18.27
C ALA A 11 21.49 -12.31 17.57
N ALA A 12 22.47 -12.31 16.66
CA ALA A 12 22.90 -11.11 15.93
C ALA A 12 21.98 -10.80 14.74
N LEU A 13 21.43 -11.81 14.07
CA LEU A 13 20.36 -11.64 13.06
C LEU A 13 19.09 -11.00 13.66
N ALA A 14 18.76 -11.30 14.92
CA ALA A 14 17.59 -10.71 15.59
C ALA A 14 17.67 -9.18 15.73
N CYS A 15 18.90 -8.61 15.78
CA CYS A 15 19.10 -7.17 15.89
C CYS A 15 19.21 -6.42 14.55
N ALA A 16 19.37 -7.11 13.42
CA ALA A 16 19.51 -6.45 12.12
C ALA A 16 18.23 -5.70 11.70
N CYS A 17 17.08 -6.18 12.17
CA CYS A 17 15.77 -5.57 11.91
C CYS A 17 15.19 -4.85 13.14
N CYS A 18 15.99 -4.59 14.17
CA CYS A 18 15.55 -3.78 15.30
C CYS A 18 15.33 -2.32 14.89
N SER A 19 14.39 -1.68 15.56
CA SER A 19 14.14 -0.25 15.43
C SER A 19 14.62 0.49 16.69
N ASN A 20 14.71 1.81 16.60
CA ASN A 20 15.08 2.66 17.73
C ASN A 20 13.93 3.59 18.11
N ARG A 21 13.86 3.97 19.38
CA ARG A 21 12.96 5.04 19.80
C ARG A 21 13.35 6.34 19.09
N ALA A 22 12.35 7.11 18.68
CA ALA A 22 12.48 8.28 17.82
C ALA A 22 13.05 8.00 16.42
N ALA A 23 13.10 6.74 15.97
CA ALA A 23 13.45 6.41 14.60
C ALA A 23 12.54 7.14 13.61
N ARG A 24 13.14 7.68 12.57
CA ARG A 24 12.46 8.42 11.51
C ARG A 24 13.28 8.27 10.23
N TYR A 25 12.66 7.68 9.23
CA TYR A 25 13.17 7.61 7.88
C TYR A 25 12.10 8.18 6.95
N VAL A 26 12.40 9.29 6.28
CA VAL A 26 11.48 9.95 5.36
C VAL A 26 12.27 10.39 4.14
N GLU A 27 12.10 9.65 3.05
CA GLU A 27 12.92 9.83 1.85
C GLU A 27 12.10 9.61 0.58
N VAL A 28 12.61 10.18 -0.52
CA VAL A 28 12.18 9.85 -1.87
C VAL A 28 13.35 9.16 -2.56
N GLU A 29 13.13 7.90 -2.95
CA GLU A 29 14.17 7.07 -3.53
C GLU A 29 13.76 6.54 -4.90
N LYS A 30 14.75 6.06 -5.66
CA LYS A 30 14.47 5.19 -6.81
C LYS A 30 13.76 3.92 -6.32
N LEU A 31 12.70 3.53 -7.01
CA LEU A 31 12.04 2.26 -6.75
C LEU A 31 13.00 1.11 -7.15
N SER A 32 13.48 0.39 -6.14
CA SER A 32 14.40 -0.74 -6.34
C SER A 32 13.63 -2.01 -6.69
N GLU A 33 14.29 -2.96 -7.35
CA GLU A 33 13.70 -4.28 -7.66
C GLU A 33 13.27 -5.02 -6.39
N SER A 34 14.02 -4.88 -5.29
CA SER A 34 13.65 -5.47 -3.99
C SER A 34 12.33 -4.89 -3.46
N ARG A 35 12.14 -3.56 -3.46
CA ARG A 35 10.87 -2.96 -3.02
C ARG A 35 9.72 -3.29 -3.95
N LEU A 36 9.96 -3.34 -5.27
CA LEU A 36 8.96 -3.79 -6.22
C LEU A 36 8.54 -5.24 -5.92
N GLY A 37 9.50 -6.12 -5.59
CA GLY A 37 9.23 -7.49 -5.16
C GLY A 37 8.36 -7.55 -3.89
N GLU A 38 8.63 -6.70 -2.89
CA GLU A 38 7.75 -6.59 -1.70
C GLU A 38 6.32 -6.17 -2.08
N ILE A 39 6.16 -5.16 -2.95
CA ILE A 39 4.85 -4.71 -3.44
C ILE A 39 4.13 -5.82 -4.20
N GLU A 40 4.83 -6.63 -5.01
CA GLU A 40 4.26 -7.76 -5.74
C GLU A 40 3.77 -8.87 -4.79
N ARG A 41 4.48 -9.09 -3.67
CA ARG A 41 4.10 -10.08 -2.65
C ARG A 41 2.87 -9.69 -1.82
N MET A 42 2.50 -8.42 -1.79
CA MET A 42 1.28 -7.99 -1.09
C MET A 42 0.05 -8.65 -1.71
N THR A 43 -1.00 -8.91 -0.93
CA THR A 43 -2.28 -9.43 -1.46
C THR A 43 -3.38 -8.45 -1.08
N PHE A 44 -4.18 -8.01 -2.05
CA PHE A 44 -5.30 -7.10 -1.78
C PHE A 44 -6.52 -7.92 -1.38
N ALA A 45 -7.30 -7.41 -0.42
CA ALA A 45 -8.61 -7.97 -0.13
C ALA A 45 -9.55 -7.83 -1.35
N GLU A 46 -10.58 -8.67 -1.40
CA GLU A 46 -11.57 -8.70 -2.49
C GLU A 46 -12.60 -7.55 -2.40
N GLU A 47 -12.43 -6.64 -1.43
CA GLU A 47 -13.33 -5.54 -1.18
C GLU A 47 -12.55 -4.23 -1.02
N ALA A 48 -13.11 -3.17 -1.60
CA ALA A 48 -12.67 -1.80 -1.45
C ALA A 48 -13.85 -0.91 -1.06
N PHE A 49 -13.53 0.26 -0.53
CA PHE A 49 -14.51 1.18 0.01
C PHE A 49 -14.24 2.59 -0.50
N VAL A 50 -15.32 3.36 -0.68
CA VAL A 50 -15.25 4.80 -0.96
C VAL A 50 -15.25 5.54 0.37
N ALA A 51 -14.27 6.41 0.61
CA ALA A 51 -14.19 7.17 1.85
C ALA A 51 -15.38 8.14 2.01
N GLU A 52 -16.03 8.14 3.17
CA GLU A 52 -17.14 9.03 3.52
C GLU A 52 -16.64 10.47 3.84
N GLY A 53 -17.48 11.49 3.59
CA GLY A 53 -17.25 12.86 4.07
C GLY A 53 -16.61 13.83 3.08
N ALA A 54 -16.56 13.51 1.79
CA ALA A 54 -16.34 14.50 0.75
C ALA A 54 -17.69 14.83 0.10
N ASP A 55 -18.30 15.94 0.48
CA ASP A 55 -19.55 16.46 -0.12
C ASP A 55 -19.44 16.77 -1.64
N ASP A 56 -18.31 16.43 -2.28
CA ASP A 56 -17.97 16.64 -3.69
C ASP A 56 -17.58 15.31 -4.41
N HIS A 57 -18.18 14.17 -4.07
CA HIS A 57 -17.98 12.98 -4.90
C HIS A 57 -18.50 13.23 -6.32
N PRO A 58 -17.66 13.07 -7.37
CA PRO A 58 -18.09 13.22 -8.75
C PRO A 58 -19.31 12.33 -9.03
N VAL A 59 -20.28 12.86 -9.78
CA VAL A 59 -21.59 12.22 -10.05
C VAL A 59 -21.39 10.80 -10.62
N GLU A 60 -20.32 10.60 -11.36
CA GLU A 60 -19.96 9.34 -12.00
C GLU A 60 -19.60 8.24 -10.99
N ILE A 61 -19.14 8.60 -9.79
CA ILE A 61 -18.77 7.68 -8.71
C ILE A 61 -19.94 7.38 -7.79
N GLN A 62 -20.93 8.27 -7.69
CA GLN A 62 -22.10 8.04 -6.82
C GLN A 62 -22.82 6.72 -7.14
N ASN A 63 -22.79 6.30 -8.40
CA ASN A 63 -23.37 5.04 -8.87
C ASN A 63 -22.51 3.78 -8.60
N LEU A 64 -21.25 3.94 -8.18
CA LEU A 64 -20.41 2.80 -7.81
C LEU A 64 -20.84 2.19 -6.47
N GLY A 65 -21.42 3.01 -5.57
CA GLY A 65 -21.73 2.63 -4.20
C GLY A 65 -20.52 2.79 -3.26
N THR A 66 -20.73 2.55 -1.96
CA THR A 66 -19.69 2.75 -0.93
C THR A 66 -18.81 1.53 -0.70
N LYS A 67 -19.26 0.34 -1.11
CA LYS A 67 -18.55 -0.93 -1.01
C LYS A 67 -18.47 -1.57 -2.40
N LEU A 68 -17.25 -1.89 -2.83
CA LEU A 68 -16.94 -2.32 -4.18
C LEU A 68 -16.21 -3.67 -4.15
N PRO A 69 -16.74 -4.73 -4.78
CA PRO A 69 -15.93 -5.89 -5.11
C PRO A 69 -14.71 -5.47 -5.93
N LEU A 70 -13.54 -5.93 -5.50
CA LEU A 70 -12.23 -5.57 -6.02
C LEU A 70 -11.50 -6.80 -6.54
N ALA A 71 -10.92 -6.67 -7.73
CA ALA A 71 -9.87 -7.54 -8.22
C ALA A 71 -8.64 -6.71 -8.56
N VAL A 72 -7.45 -7.16 -8.13
CA VAL A 72 -6.19 -6.46 -8.41
C VAL A 72 -5.26 -7.36 -9.22
N ALA A 73 -4.90 -6.91 -10.42
CA ALA A 73 -3.85 -7.53 -11.22
C ALA A 73 -2.59 -6.66 -11.18
N ARG A 74 -1.42 -7.30 -11.14
CA ARG A 74 -0.13 -6.60 -11.03
C ARG A 74 0.89 -7.21 -11.96
N THR A 75 1.73 -6.35 -12.51
CA THR A 75 2.94 -6.69 -13.25
C THR A 75 4.07 -5.77 -12.79
N GLN A 76 5.30 -6.01 -13.27
CA GLN A 76 6.43 -5.12 -13.04
C GLN A 76 6.24 -3.69 -13.61
N LYS A 77 5.24 -3.49 -14.48
CA LYS A 77 5.02 -2.22 -15.18
C LYS A 77 3.77 -1.48 -14.72
N GLU A 78 2.78 -2.20 -14.20
CA GLU A 78 1.51 -1.59 -13.83
C GLU A 78 0.75 -2.38 -12.75
N ILE A 79 -0.12 -1.65 -12.05
CA ILE A 79 -1.10 -2.16 -11.11
C ILE A 79 -2.48 -1.81 -11.65
N VAL A 80 -3.34 -2.80 -11.83
CA VAL A 80 -4.71 -2.63 -12.32
C VAL A 80 -5.69 -2.97 -11.21
N PHE A 81 -6.44 -1.97 -10.77
CA PHE A 81 -7.54 -2.12 -9.83
C PHE A 81 -8.85 -2.19 -10.61
N SER A 82 -9.55 -3.32 -10.53
CA SER A 82 -10.84 -3.53 -11.17
C SER A 82 -11.95 -3.55 -10.13
N PHE A 83 -12.83 -2.55 -10.21
CA PHE A 83 -13.95 -2.39 -9.30
C PHE A 83 -15.24 -2.78 -10.01
N ARG A 84 -16.09 -3.56 -9.34
CA ARG A 84 -17.42 -3.90 -9.85
C ARG A 84 -18.48 -3.06 -9.15
N ASP A 85 -19.42 -2.52 -9.90
CA ASP A 85 -20.59 -1.85 -9.33
C ASP A 85 -21.74 -2.82 -9.02
N GLN A 86 -22.82 -2.30 -8.43
CA GLN A 86 -24.00 -3.09 -8.08
C GLN A 86 -24.73 -3.69 -9.30
N LEU A 87 -24.52 -3.15 -10.51
CA LEU A 87 -25.08 -3.64 -11.75
C LEU A 87 -24.15 -4.65 -12.46
N GLY A 88 -23.02 -4.99 -11.82
CA GLY A 88 -22.04 -5.93 -12.35
C GLY A 88 -21.10 -5.33 -13.40
N ARG A 89 -21.15 -4.02 -13.67
CA ARG A 89 -20.24 -3.34 -14.60
C ARG A 89 -18.87 -3.18 -13.95
N VAL A 90 -17.82 -3.30 -14.75
CA VAL A 90 -16.43 -3.18 -14.29
C VAL A 90 -15.88 -1.81 -14.71
N ALA A 91 -15.35 -1.08 -13.74
CA ALA A 91 -14.56 0.12 -13.93
C ALA A 91 -13.14 -0.15 -13.44
N ALA A 92 -12.13 0.15 -14.26
CA ALA A 92 -10.74 -0.12 -13.93
C ALA A 92 -9.92 1.16 -13.79
N LEU A 93 -8.95 1.11 -12.89
CA LEU A 93 -7.91 2.10 -12.73
C LEU A 93 -6.55 1.42 -12.87
N THR A 94 -5.77 1.83 -13.86
CA THR A 94 -4.42 1.34 -14.11
C THR A 94 -3.41 2.39 -13.71
N LEU A 95 -2.48 2.03 -12.82
CA LEU A 95 -1.34 2.85 -12.43
C LEU A 95 -0.08 2.25 -13.05
N ALA A 96 0.68 3.05 -13.79
CA ALA A 96 2.04 2.66 -14.17
C ALA A 96 2.93 2.62 -12.93
N ILE A 97 3.83 1.64 -12.82
CA ILE A 97 4.82 1.59 -11.75
C ILE A 97 5.78 2.79 -11.93
N PRO A 98 5.92 3.69 -10.93
CA PRO A 98 6.77 4.86 -11.03
C PRO A 98 8.26 4.50 -10.83
N ASP A 99 9.15 5.33 -11.34
CA ASP A 99 10.61 5.17 -11.13
C ASP A 99 11.04 5.47 -9.68
N THR A 100 10.19 6.12 -8.90
CA THR A 100 10.49 6.59 -7.54
C THR A 100 9.37 6.24 -6.57
N ILE A 101 9.73 6.11 -5.30
CA ILE A 101 8.84 5.83 -4.17
C ILE A 101 9.09 6.84 -3.05
N SER A 102 8.03 7.33 -2.41
CA SER A 102 8.17 8.08 -1.15
C SER A 102 7.97 7.13 0.01
N ILE A 103 8.85 7.21 1.01
CA ILE A 103 8.91 6.28 2.13
C ILE A 103 8.78 7.07 3.42
N PHE A 104 7.95 6.58 4.32
CA PHE A 104 7.85 7.05 5.69
C PHE A 104 7.91 5.86 6.62
N GLU A 105 8.93 5.83 7.47
CA GLU A 105 9.06 4.85 8.55
C GLU A 105 9.33 5.62 9.84
N VAL A 106 8.33 5.70 10.71
CA VAL A 106 8.33 6.66 11.82
C VAL A 106 7.90 5.97 13.10
N ASP A 107 8.68 6.13 14.17
CA ASP A 107 8.24 5.76 15.51
C ASP A 107 7.09 6.68 15.94
N PRO A 108 5.85 6.15 16.11
CA PRO A 108 4.69 6.94 16.51
C PRO A 108 4.76 7.39 17.98
N ARG A 109 5.78 6.94 18.73
CA ARG A 109 6.02 7.23 20.15
C ARG A 109 4.91 6.71 21.08
N GLY A 110 4.25 5.63 20.69
CA GLY A 110 3.23 4.95 21.52
C GLY A 110 3.81 4.24 22.74
N ASP A 111 2.91 3.68 23.55
CA ASP A 111 3.25 3.04 24.84
C ASP A 111 3.72 1.58 24.72
N THR A 112 4.13 1.14 23.51
CA THR A 112 4.58 -0.24 23.29
C THR A 112 5.81 -0.54 24.15
N LYS A 113 5.73 -1.60 24.96
CA LYS A 113 6.83 -2.04 25.80
C LYS A 113 8.02 -2.41 24.91
N ASN A 114 9.20 -1.89 25.27
CA ASN A 114 10.45 -2.28 24.64
C ASN A 114 10.79 -3.72 25.06
N ASP A 115 10.57 -4.67 24.16
CA ASP A 115 10.90 -6.09 24.30
C ASP A 115 12.35 -6.39 23.89
N GLY A 116 13.19 -5.36 23.75
CA GLY A 116 14.56 -5.46 23.26
C GLY A 116 14.70 -5.33 21.76
N LEU A 117 13.58 -5.25 21.02
CA LEU A 117 13.57 -5.16 19.56
C LEU A 117 13.20 -3.76 19.02
N GLY A 118 12.94 -2.80 19.92
CA GLY A 118 12.53 -1.43 19.56
C GLY A 118 11.02 -1.25 19.31
N PRO A 119 10.56 -0.01 19.03
CA PRO A 119 9.16 0.29 18.76
C PRO A 119 8.70 -0.22 17.38
N SER A 120 7.43 -0.60 17.25
CA SER A 120 6.82 -0.80 15.93
C SER A 120 6.68 0.55 15.22
N LEU A 121 7.32 0.70 14.06
CA LEU A 121 7.29 1.91 13.23
C LEU A 121 5.99 1.92 12.43
N PHE A 122 5.36 3.09 12.34
CA PHE A 122 4.40 3.36 11.27
C PHE A 122 5.14 3.34 9.93
N LYS A 123 4.65 2.57 8.98
CA LYS A 123 5.23 2.43 7.65
C LYS A 123 4.26 2.89 6.59
N GLU A 124 4.76 3.68 5.66
CA GLU A 124 4.00 4.14 4.50
C GLU A 124 4.88 4.22 3.27
N TRP A 125 4.40 3.61 2.19
CA TRP A 125 4.97 3.67 0.86
C TRP A 125 3.98 4.34 -0.07
N GLN A 126 4.41 5.44 -0.70
CA GLN A 126 3.60 6.15 -1.70
C GLN A 126 4.17 5.98 -3.09
N LEU A 127 3.34 5.47 -4.00
CA LEU A 127 3.58 5.32 -5.42
C LEU A 127 2.71 6.35 -6.13
N THR A 128 3.31 7.45 -6.58
CA THR A 128 2.59 8.48 -7.36
C THR A 128 2.95 8.34 -8.83
N ALA A 129 1.95 8.03 -9.65
CA ALA A 129 2.16 7.73 -11.06
C ALA A 129 1.05 8.28 -11.95
N ASN A 130 1.34 8.34 -13.25
CA ASN A 130 0.30 8.54 -14.24
C ASN A 130 -0.67 7.35 -14.19
N ALA A 131 -1.96 7.65 -14.26
CA ALA A 131 -3.00 6.64 -14.29
C ALA A 131 -3.89 6.79 -15.53
N SER A 132 -4.50 5.68 -15.93
CA SER A 132 -5.57 5.64 -16.91
C SER A 132 -6.78 4.93 -16.32
N GLY A 133 -7.98 5.38 -16.67
CA GLY A 133 -9.22 4.79 -16.17
C GLY A 133 -10.16 4.36 -17.28
N THR A 134 -10.99 3.36 -16.97
CA THR A 134 -12.12 2.93 -17.80
C THR A 134 -13.43 3.07 -17.01
N GLY A 135 -14.56 3.14 -17.72
CA GLY A 135 -15.87 3.26 -17.09
C GLY A 135 -15.96 4.53 -16.24
N ALA A 136 -16.39 4.38 -14.98
CA ALA A 136 -16.55 5.50 -14.04
C ALA A 136 -15.25 6.26 -13.73
N PHE A 137 -14.07 5.66 -13.95
CA PHE A 137 -12.79 6.34 -13.74
C PHE A 137 -12.32 7.16 -14.93
N GLN A 138 -12.80 6.87 -16.13
CA GLN A 138 -12.38 7.56 -17.35
C GLN A 138 -12.48 9.10 -17.29
N PRO A 139 -13.54 9.73 -16.73
CA PRO A 139 -13.59 11.19 -16.58
C PRO A 139 -12.70 11.74 -15.45
N LEU A 140 -12.28 10.90 -14.50
CA LEU A 140 -11.49 11.31 -13.33
C LEU A 140 -9.99 11.31 -13.59
N VAL A 141 -9.55 10.36 -14.42
CA VAL A 141 -8.15 10.17 -14.79
C VAL A 141 -8.00 10.34 -16.30
N GLY A 142 -8.00 11.60 -16.71
CA GLY A 142 -7.67 12.03 -18.08
C GLY A 142 -6.17 11.91 -18.40
N ALA A 143 -5.77 12.39 -19.58
CA ALA A 143 -4.39 12.30 -20.04
C ALA A 143 -3.42 12.96 -19.04
N SER A 144 -2.51 12.15 -18.48
CA SER A 144 -1.47 12.55 -17.53
C SER A 144 -1.92 12.90 -16.11
N GLN A 145 -3.12 12.46 -15.69
CA GLN A 145 -3.52 12.61 -14.30
C GLN A 145 -2.67 11.71 -13.39
N LYS A 146 -2.13 12.30 -12.31
CA LYS A 146 -1.43 11.56 -11.27
C LYS A 146 -2.40 11.00 -10.24
N VAL A 147 -2.20 9.74 -9.87
CA VAL A 147 -2.85 9.05 -8.76
C VAL A 147 -1.77 8.59 -7.80
N THR A 148 -2.07 8.65 -6.51
CA THR A 148 -1.17 8.16 -5.46
C THR A 148 -1.77 6.90 -4.84
N LEU A 149 -1.08 5.78 -4.98
CA LEU A 149 -1.30 4.59 -4.16
C LEU A 149 -0.45 4.72 -2.90
N ILE A 150 -1.10 4.62 -1.75
CA ILE A 150 -0.49 4.62 -0.43
C ILE A 150 -0.66 3.21 0.13
N LEU A 151 0.43 2.56 0.47
CA LEU A 151 0.47 1.29 1.19
C LEU A 151 0.91 1.62 2.60
N HIS A 152 0.16 1.22 3.62
CA HIS A 152 0.50 1.57 5.00
C HIS A 152 0.24 0.44 5.99
N GLY A 153 0.93 0.52 7.11
CA GLY A 153 0.85 -0.45 8.20
C GLY A 153 1.94 -0.20 9.23
N HIS A 154 2.42 -1.27 9.84
CA HIS A 154 3.35 -1.22 10.96
C HIS A 154 4.36 -2.37 10.90
N GLY A 155 5.62 -2.09 11.23
CA GLY A 155 6.68 -3.09 11.25
C GLY A 155 7.93 -2.64 11.99
N ARG A 156 8.98 -3.45 11.98
CA ARG A 156 10.27 -3.11 12.62
C ARG A 156 11.24 -2.48 11.61
N GLY A 157 12.55 -2.51 11.87
CA GLY A 157 13.56 -1.82 11.05
C GLY A 157 13.72 -2.37 9.63
N CYS A 158 13.48 -3.66 9.41
CA CYS A 158 13.38 -4.23 8.06
C CYS A 158 11.94 -4.09 7.56
N THR A 159 11.76 -3.77 6.28
CA THR A 159 10.45 -3.58 5.66
C THR A 159 10.08 -4.75 4.75
N GLU A 160 8.97 -5.39 5.08
CA GLU A 160 8.45 -6.56 4.38
C GLU A 160 6.98 -6.36 4.00
N ALA A 161 6.50 -7.07 2.98
CA ALA A 161 5.12 -7.01 2.52
C ALA A 161 4.07 -7.27 3.61
N MET A 162 4.42 -8.04 4.64
CA MET A 162 3.53 -8.33 5.77
C MET A 162 3.40 -7.17 6.77
N ASP A 163 4.29 -6.19 6.72
CA ASP A 163 4.18 -4.97 7.54
C ASP A 163 3.04 -4.07 7.06
N PHE A 164 2.55 -4.27 5.84
CA PHE A 164 1.49 -3.46 5.23
C PHE A 164 0.15 -4.17 5.36
N THR A 165 -0.81 -3.48 5.98
CA THR A 165 -2.14 -4.01 6.30
C THR A 165 -3.25 -3.32 5.53
N ASP A 166 -2.99 -2.13 5.02
CA ASP A 166 -4.00 -1.27 4.42
C ASP A 166 -3.44 -0.56 3.20
N TRP A 167 -4.34 -0.16 2.31
CA TRP A 167 -4.01 0.65 1.16
C TRP A 167 -5.05 1.75 0.95
N THR A 168 -4.60 2.85 0.37
CA THR A 168 -5.43 3.99 -0.02
C THR A 168 -5.05 4.45 -1.43
N LEU A 169 -6.02 4.66 -2.29
CA LEU A 169 -5.86 5.33 -3.59
C LEU A 169 -6.43 6.74 -3.52
N LEU A 170 -5.56 7.71 -3.77
CA LEU A 170 -5.93 9.12 -3.87
C LEU A 170 -5.97 9.55 -5.33
N ILE A 171 -7.17 9.84 -5.83
CA ILE A 171 -7.42 10.35 -7.17
C ILE A 171 -7.82 11.82 -7.04
N ARG A 172 -7.05 12.71 -7.65
CA ARG A 172 -7.29 14.17 -7.60
C ARG A 172 -7.23 14.74 -9.01
N GLY A 173 -8.37 14.80 -9.69
CA GLY A 173 -8.46 15.30 -11.06
C GLY A 173 -9.26 16.60 -11.19
N PRO A 174 -9.30 17.19 -12.40
CA PRO A 174 -10.14 18.35 -12.70
C PRO A 174 -11.62 18.10 -12.42
N ALA A 175 -12.08 16.85 -12.59
CA ALA A 175 -13.45 16.43 -12.34
C ALA A 175 -13.77 16.21 -10.84
N GLY A 176 -12.77 16.29 -9.95
CA GLY A 176 -12.97 16.19 -8.50
C GLY A 176 -11.96 15.28 -7.80
N LYS A 177 -12.26 14.94 -6.55
CA LYS A 177 -11.42 14.10 -5.69
C LYS A 177 -12.16 12.82 -5.33
N LEU A 178 -11.46 11.70 -5.38
CA LEU A 178 -11.94 10.41 -4.89
C LEU A 178 -10.85 9.75 -4.06
N THR A 179 -11.26 9.23 -2.91
CA THR A 179 -10.43 8.36 -2.08
C THR A 179 -11.07 6.99 -2.03
N LEU A 180 -10.32 5.98 -2.44
CA LEU A 180 -10.68 4.57 -2.26
C LEU A 180 -9.72 3.96 -1.26
N TYR A 181 -10.19 3.01 -0.46
CA TYR A 181 -9.34 2.33 0.50
C TYR A 181 -9.77 0.87 0.67
N GLY A 182 -8.89 0.07 1.25
CA GLY A 182 -9.16 -1.31 1.58
C GLY A 182 -8.02 -1.96 2.33
N ALA A 183 -8.19 -3.25 2.63
CA ALA A 183 -7.21 -4.03 3.36
C ALA A 183 -6.24 -4.76 2.42
N LEU A 184 -5.05 -5.06 2.96
CA LEU A 184 -4.10 -6.03 2.45
C LEU A 184 -4.16 -7.29 3.32
N THR A 185 -4.22 -8.45 2.69
CA THR A 185 -4.28 -9.76 3.37
C THR A 185 -2.93 -10.49 3.39
N SER A 186 -1.85 -9.84 2.92
CA SER A 186 -0.49 -10.40 2.98
C SER A 186 0.01 -10.65 4.40
N ALA A 187 -0.47 -9.90 5.39
CA ALA A 187 -0.12 -10.11 6.80
C ALA A 187 -0.70 -11.41 7.41
N PHE A 188 -1.64 -12.07 6.72
CA PHE A 188 -2.35 -13.25 7.23
C PHE A 188 -1.92 -14.58 6.56
N ARG A 189 -0.76 -14.62 5.89
CA ARG A 189 -0.23 -15.83 5.25
C ARG A 189 0.96 -16.42 5.98
#